data_AF-A0A0F9JIZ6-F1
#
_entry.id   AF-A0A0F9JIZ6-F1
#
_cell.length_a   1.000
_cell.length_b   1.000
_cell.length_c   1.000
_cell.angle_alpha   90.00
_cell.angle_beta   90.00
_cell.angle_gamma   90.00
#
_symmetry.space_group_name_H-M   'P 1'
#
loop_
_entity.id
_entity.type
_entity.pdbx_description
1 polymer ?
#
loop_
_entity_poly.entity_id
_entity_poly.type
_entity_poly.pdbx_seq_one_letter_code
_entity_poly.pdbx_strand_id
1 'polypeptide(L)'
;NMRPRGQMAWKFDPAMGVTKVLDVRWQNGPTGRLTAVACVEPVEIGGVTIVNVSLHNLSMFRDLRLFPGCRVLISRRNDVIPYVEKNLDDNRDI
;
A
#
# COMPACT_ATOMS: atom_id res chain seq x y z
N ASN A 1 -24.33 -11.41 9.54
CA ASN A 1 -23.84 -10.99 10.87
C ASN A 1 -23.01 -12.12 11.49
N MET A 2 -21.80 -12.39 10.97
CA MET A 2 -20.94 -13.51 11.42
C MET A 2 -19.83 -13.01 12.34
N ARG A 3 -20.18 -12.72 13.61
CA ARG A 3 -19.22 -12.51 14.69
C ARG A 3 -19.77 -13.17 15.95
N PRO A 4 -19.19 -14.27 16.46
CA PRO A 4 -19.66 -14.92 17.67
C PRO A 4 -19.54 -13.97 18.88
N ARG A 5 -20.59 -13.91 19.71
CA ARG A 5 -20.57 -13.10 20.94
C ARG A 5 -19.68 -13.79 21.97
N GLY A 6 -18.70 -13.07 22.53
CA GLY A 6 -17.80 -13.58 23.58
C GLY A 6 -16.44 -14.10 23.11
N GLN A 7 -16.14 -14.05 21.81
CA GLN A 7 -14.82 -14.39 21.27
C GLN A 7 -14.29 -13.21 20.44
N MET A 8 -13.03 -12.83 20.66
CA MET A 8 -12.38 -11.71 19.98
C MET A 8 -11.02 -12.16 19.47
N ALA A 9 -10.74 -11.89 18.18
CA ALA A 9 -9.40 -12.06 17.64
C ALA A 9 -8.55 -10.86 18.03
N TRP A 10 -7.44 -11.10 18.71
CA TRP A 10 -6.40 -10.09 18.91
C TRP A 10 -5.59 -9.98 17.61
N LYS A 11 -5.54 -8.80 16.99
CA LYS A 11 -4.77 -8.56 15.77
C LYS A 11 -3.36 -8.08 16.13
N PHE A 12 -2.34 -8.73 15.58
CA PHE A 12 -0.96 -8.25 15.64
C PHE A 12 -0.76 -7.07 14.69
N ASP A 13 0.29 -6.28 14.93
CA ASP A 13 0.69 -5.24 14.01
C ASP A 13 0.99 -5.83 12.63
N PRO A 14 0.58 -5.17 11.53
CA PRO A 14 0.83 -5.67 10.20
C PRO A 14 2.34 -5.71 9.92
N ALA A 15 2.78 -6.74 9.21
CA ALA A 15 4.14 -6.76 8.68
C ALA A 15 4.37 -5.56 7.75
N MET A 16 5.51 -4.88 7.90
CA MET A 16 5.86 -3.67 7.16
C MET A 16 7.28 -3.75 6.59
N GLY A 17 7.53 -2.95 5.56
CA GLY A 17 8.84 -2.80 4.93
C GLY A 17 8.93 -1.50 4.15
N VAL A 18 10.16 -1.02 3.95
CA VAL A 18 10.44 0.19 3.16
C VAL A 18 10.99 -0.22 1.80
N THR A 19 10.49 0.43 0.75
CA THR A 19 10.97 0.22 -0.63
C THR A 19 10.88 1.53 -1.42
N LYS A 20 11.42 1.55 -2.64
CA LYS A 20 11.30 2.70 -3.55
C LYS A 20 10.19 2.46 -4.58
N VAL A 21 9.46 3.53 -4.89
CA VAL A 21 8.55 3.55 -6.04
C VAL A 21 9.37 3.63 -7.32
N LEU A 22 9.18 2.70 -8.23
CA LEU A 22 9.81 2.70 -9.56
C LEU A 22 8.96 3.47 -10.57
N ASP A 23 7.65 3.28 -10.54
CA ASP A 23 6.71 3.86 -11.49
C ASP A 23 5.28 3.81 -10.93
N VAL A 24 4.35 4.58 -11.50
CA VAL A 24 2.91 4.52 -11.20
C VAL A 24 2.13 4.27 -12.48
N ARG A 25 1.51 3.08 -12.54
CA ARG A 25 0.70 2.64 -13.68
C ARG A 25 -0.78 2.88 -13.42
N TRP A 26 -1.51 3.18 -14.48
CA TRP A 26 -2.95 3.37 -14.44
C TRP A 26 -3.68 2.19 -15.05
N GLN A 27 -4.62 1.62 -14.30
CA GLN A 27 -5.47 0.53 -14.74
C GLN A 27 -6.90 1.01 -14.97
N ASN A 28 -7.46 0.67 -16.14
CA ASN A 28 -8.84 0.95 -16.48
C ASN A 28 -9.73 -0.19 -15.97
N GLY A 29 -10.66 0.13 -15.07
CA GLY A 29 -11.68 -0.81 -14.64
C GLY A 29 -12.82 -0.97 -15.66
N PRO A 30 -13.63 -2.04 -15.56
CA PRO A 30 -14.77 -2.29 -16.47
C PRO A 30 -15.83 -1.18 -16.46
N THR A 31 -15.93 -0.44 -15.35
CA THR A 31 -16.86 0.70 -15.18
C THR A 31 -16.25 2.04 -15.59
N GLY A 32 -15.07 2.04 -16.21
CA GLY A 32 -14.31 3.26 -16.54
C GLY A 32 -13.57 3.88 -15.36
N ARG A 33 -13.60 3.25 -14.17
CA ARG A 33 -12.86 3.75 -12.99
C ARG A 33 -11.35 3.54 -13.18
N LEU A 34 -10.60 4.64 -13.15
CA LEU A 34 -9.15 4.63 -13.21
C LEU A 34 -8.56 4.31 -11.83
N THR A 35 -7.73 3.28 -11.74
CA THR A 35 -7.04 2.89 -10.50
C THR A 35 -5.54 3.02 -10.69
N ALA A 36 -4.88 3.75 -9.80
CA ALA A 36 -3.41 3.83 -9.79
C ALA A 36 -2.81 2.63 -9.06
N VAL A 37 -1.69 2.13 -9.58
CA VAL A 37 -0.89 1.05 -8.99
C VAL A 37 0.57 1.50 -8.99
N ALA A 38 1.20 1.51 -7.82
CA ALA A 38 2.62 1.77 -7.69
C ALA A 38 3.41 0.50 -7.95
N CYS A 39 4.33 0.54 -8.92
CA CYS A 39 5.38 -0.45 -9.08
C CYS A 39 6.53 -0.07 -8.14
N VAL A 40 7.06 -1.04 -7.40
CA VAL A 40 8.09 -0.81 -6.37
C VAL A 40 9.27 -1.74 -6.56
N GLU A 41 10.43 -1.37 -6.01
CA GLU A 41 11.55 -2.30 -5.89
C GLU A 41 11.10 -3.54 -5.09
N PRO A 42 11.47 -4.76 -5.50
CA PRO A 42 11.07 -5.98 -4.79
C PRO A 42 11.42 -5.91 -3.31
N VAL A 43 10.44 -6.12 -2.44
CA VAL A 43 10.61 -6.09 -0.98
C VAL A 43 9.89 -7.26 -0.32
N GLU A 44 10.58 -7.97 0.57
CA GLU A 44 10.02 -9.07 1.36
C GLU A 44 9.26 -8.53 2.58
N ILE A 45 7.94 -8.77 2.66
CA ILE A 45 7.10 -8.36 3.79
C ILE A 45 6.19 -9.52 4.19
N GLY A 46 6.39 -10.05 5.41
CA GLY A 46 5.59 -11.15 5.92
C GLY A 46 5.69 -12.43 5.08
N GLY A 47 6.89 -12.73 4.55
CA GLY A 47 7.17 -13.95 3.78
C GLY A 47 6.69 -13.95 2.32
N VAL A 48 6.32 -12.78 1.78
CA VAL A 48 6.03 -12.60 0.35
C VAL A 48 6.83 -11.43 -0.21
N THR A 49 7.26 -11.57 -1.46
CA THR A 49 7.89 -10.48 -2.20
C THR A 49 6.83 -9.61 -2.87
N ILE A 50 6.80 -8.32 -2.52
CA ILE A 50 5.91 -7.32 -3.10
C ILE A 50 6.66 -6.54 -4.17
N VAL A 51 6.04 -6.43 -5.35
CA VAL A 51 6.55 -5.64 -6.50
C VAL A 51 5.53 -4.62 -7.02
N ASN A 52 4.26 -4.76 -6.61
CA ASN A 52 3.16 -3.86 -6.98
C ASN A 52 2.27 -3.61 -5.78
N VAL A 53 1.75 -2.39 -5.68
CA VAL A 53 0.86 -1.97 -4.61
C VAL A 53 -0.27 -1.10 -5.16
N SER A 54 -1.51 -1.44 -4.81
CA SER A 54 -2.67 -0.66 -5.24
C SER A 54 -2.74 0.66 -4.48
N LEU A 55 -3.02 1.75 -5.18
CA LEU A 55 -3.26 3.04 -4.56
C LEU A 55 -4.75 3.30 -4.29
N HIS A 56 -5.63 2.30 -4.51
CA HIS A 56 -7.08 2.27 -4.26
C HIS A 56 -7.94 3.34 -4.96
N ASN A 57 -7.57 4.62 -4.88
CA ASN A 57 -8.21 5.77 -5.48
C ASN A 57 -7.18 6.88 -5.78
N LEU A 58 -7.59 7.85 -6.59
CA LEU A 58 -6.74 8.95 -7.00
C LEU A 58 -6.35 9.88 -5.84
N SER A 59 -7.22 10.02 -4.83
CA SER A 59 -6.95 10.87 -3.66
C SER A 59 -5.75 10.37 -2.88
N MET A 60 -5.64 9.06 -2.66
CA MET A 60 -4.51 8.47 -1.94
C MET A 60 -3.17 8.76 -2.62
N PHE A 61 -3.10 8.64 -3.95
CA PHE A 61 -1.90 9.01 -4.71
C PHE A 61 -1.53 10.50 -4.50
N ARG A 62 -2.54 11.38 -4.50
CA ARG A 62 -2.36 12.82 -4.29
C ARG A 62 -1.93 13.14 -2.85
N ASP A 63 -2.53 12.49 -1.88
CA ASP A 63 -2.29 12.72 -0.45
C ASP A 63 -0.89 12.27 -0.07
N LEU A 64 -0.47 11.11 -0.57
CA LEU A 64 0.89 10.57 -0.40
C LEU A 64 1.94 11.27 -1.27
N ARG A 65 1.52 12.06 -2.28
CA ARG A 65 2.40 12.78 -3.22
C ARG A 65 3.50 11.89 -3.79
N LEU A 66 3.14 10.69 -4.20
CA LEU A 66 4.12 9.71 -4.67
C LEU A 66 4.77 10.20 -5.98
N PHE A 67 6.08 9.99 -6.07
CA PHE A 67 6.86 10.24 -7.28
C PHE A 67 7.84 9.07 -7.51
N PRO A 68 8.18 8.75 -8.77
CA PRO A 68 9.23 7.77 -9.04
C PRO A 68 10.53 8.12 -8.31
N GLY A 69 11.10 7.15 -7.60
CA GLY A 69 12.29 7.27 -6.77
C GLY A 69 12.03 7.52 -5.28
N CYS A 70 10.81 7.93 -4.88
CA CYS A 70 10.51 8.15 -3.46
C CYS A 70 10.50 6.83 -2.67
N ARG A 71 10.93 6.90 -1.42
CA ARG A 71 10.83 5.81 -0.45
C ARG A 71 9.45 5.80 0.18
N VAL A 72 8.86 4.62 0.24
CA VAL A 72 7.53 4.39 0.80
C VAL A 72 7.58 3.32 1.87
N LEU A 73 6.79 3.52 2.94
CA LEU A 73 6.47 2.50 3.90
C LEU A 73 5.28 1.70 3.40
N ILE A 74 5.45 0.40 3.22
CA ILE A 74 4.39 -0.53 2.79
C ILE A 74 4.05 -1.47 3.94
N SER A 75 2.77 -1.76 4.13
CA SER A 75 2.27 -2.77 5.04
C SER A 75 1.53 -3.88 4.29
N ARG A 76 1.49 -5.08 4.87
CA ARG A 76 0.63 -6.18 4.40
C ARG A 76 -0.59 -6.29 5.31
N ARG A 77 -1.67 -5.59 4.95
CA ARG A 77 -2.90 -5.50 5.77
C ARG A 77 -3.66 -6.83 5.77
N ASN A 78 -4.07 -7.25 6.97
CA ASN A 78 -4.74 -8.54 7.23
C ASN A 78 -3.99 -9.73 6.58
N ASP A 79 -2.65 -9.69 6.57
CA ASP A 79 -1.77 -10.72 6.00
C ASP A 79 -2.02 -11.04 4.51
N VAL A 80 -2.63 -10.14 3.75
CA VAL A 80 -2.94 -10.39 2.32
C VAL A 80 -2.66 -9.18 1.44
N ILE A 81 -3.19 -8.01 1.80
CA ILE A 81 -3.28 -6.90 0.85
C ILE A 81 -2.15 -5.91 1.12
N PRO A 82 -1.23 -5.68 0.16
CA PRO A 82 -0.18 -4.71 0.35
C PRO A 82 -0.73 -3.28 0.21
N TYR A 83 -0.24 -2.35 1.02
CA TYR A 83 -0.76 -0.98 1.14
C TYR A 83 0.35 0.04 1.39
N VAL A 84 0.31 1.23 0.77
CA VAL A 84 1.25 2.33 1.09
C VAL A 84 0.76 3.09 2.32
N GLU A 85 1.49 3.01 3.42
CA GLU A 85 1.17 3.74 4.67
C GLU A 85 1.66 5.18 4.63
N LYS A 86 2.90 5.42 4.17
CA LYS A 86 3.51 6.76 4.16
C LYS A 86 4.53 6.92 3.02
N ASN A 87 4.62 8.13 2.47
CA ASN A 87 5.77 8.59 1.70
C ASN A 87 6.82 9.16 2.66
N LEU A 88 8.00 8.52 2.72
CA LEU A 88 9.07 8.88 3.64
C LEU A 88 9.92 10.05 3.15
N ASP A 89 9.76 10.44 1.88
CA ASP A 89 10.47 11.57 1.28
C ASP A 89 9.52 12.77 1.06
N ASP A 90 8.34 12.77 1.69
CA ASP A 90 7.44 13.92 1.71
C ASP A 90 7.92 14.95 2.75
N ASN A 91 8.56 16.02 2.29
CA ASN A 91 9.18 17.08 3.11
C ASN A 91 8.16 18.01 3.82
N ARG A 92 7.00 17.52 4.24
CA ARG A 92 6.01 18.29 5.00
C ARG A 92 6.23 18.27 6.53
N ASP A 93 7.20 17.48 7.00
CA ASP A 93 7.56 17.36 8.42
C ASP A 93 8.82 18.19 8.79
N ILE A 94 9.25 19.15 7.94
CA ILE A 94 10.38 20.08 8.16
C ILE A 94 9.91 21.54 8.08
#